data_AF-A0A3S4DRP2-F1
#
_entry.id   AF-A0A3S4DRP2-F1
#
_cell.length_a   1.000
_cell.length_b   1.000
_cell.length_c   1.000
_cell.angle_alpha   90.00
_cell.angle_beta   90.00
_cell.angle_gamma   90.00
#
_symmetry.space_group_name_H-M   'P 1'
#
loop_
_entity.id
_entity.type
_entity.pdbx_description
1 polymer ?
#
loop_
_entity_poly.entity_id
_entity_poly.type
_entity_poly.pdbx_seq_one_letter_code
_entity_poly.pdbx_strand_id
1 'polypeptide(L)'
;MDADKRRQLRDAFGAFMTGVTVVTSVDKHNKPIGFTANSFSSVSLDPALLLVSIDKRSANLDNFTQCSHFAINILSEQQKETSNIFAQRIDDRFALIDWRWSDAGVPLIDHSSAWFDCALHQVVDAGDHAILIGRVEQFESNATAGLGYYRGAYFTPYQNTESLITSPTVVVSALIEFDGQAVMVKQADGGYALPSCEVGERSVSETLDLLMNQLEIGANPGFVYSIYDDRLRHKQHIVFLCALPTESGSMTLAMRHAEWFKLDRLAAMPIKDTALQSMMNRFVRENAVGNYSIYYGDENQGAIKQFAS
;
A
#
# COMPACT_ATOMS: atom_id res chain seq x y z
N MET A 1 4.83 18.50 -31.39
CA MET A 1 4.80 17.03 -31.55
C MET A 1 3.47 16.64 -32.16
N ASP A 2 3.47 15.82 -33.21
CA ASP A 2 2.22 15.33 -33.83
C ASP A 2 1.42 14.44 -32.85
N ALA A 3 0.11 14.32 -33.05
CA ALA A 3 -0.82 13.63 -32.16
C ALA A 3 -0.43 12.17 -31.89
N ASP A 4 0.04 11.46 -32.91
CA ASP A 4 0.42 10.05 -32.79
C ASP A 4 1.65 9.87 -31.89
N LYS A 5 2.69 10.69 -32.09
CA LYS A 5 3.87 10.72 -31.21
C LYS A 5 3.53 11.12 -29.77
N ARG A 6 2.55 12.01 -29.55
CA ARG A 6 2.06 12.37 -28.20
C ARG A 6 1.41 11.19 -27.49
N ARG A 7 0.66 10.37 -28.23
CA ARG A 7 0.06 9.15 -27.67
C ARG A 7 1.13 8.12 -27.34
N GLN A 8 2.06 7.86 -28.26
CA GLN A 8 3.18 6.94 -28.03
C GLN A 8 4.02 7.33 -26.80
N LEU A 9 4.30 8.63 -26.62
CA LEU A 9 5.03 9.12 -25.46
C LEU A 9 4.25 8.91 -24.15
N ARG A 10 2.92 9.15 -24.16
CA ARG A 10 2.06 8.89 -23.00
C ARG A 10 2.04 7.41 -22.63
N ASP A 11 1.95 6.54 -23.64
CA ASP A 11 1.97 5.09 -23.45
C ASP A 11 3.33 4.63 -22.88
N ALA A 12 4.44 5.24 -23.33
CA ALA A 12 5.77 4.98 -22.80
C ALA A 12 5.91 5.44 -21.34
N PHE A 13 5.42 6.61 -20.97
CA PHE A 13 5.39 7.04 -19.56
C PHE A 13 4.52 6.13 -18.69
N GLY A 14 3.40 5.63 -19.24
CA GLY A 14 2.51 4.70 -18.55
C GLY A 14 3.11 3.31 -18.29
N ALA A 15 4.31 3.01 -18.81
CA ALA A 15 5.04 1.80 -18.46
C ALA A 15 5.65 1.87 -17.05
N PHE A 16 5.85 3.06 -16.49
CA PHE A 16 6.23 3.20 -15.09
C PHE A 16 4.98 3.08 -14.21
N MET A 17 4.97 2.05 -13.36
CA MET A 17 3.89 1.80 -12.43
C MET A 17 3.89 2.84 -11.30
N THR A 18 2.72 3.33 -10.94
CA THR A 18 2.56 4.40 -9.94
C THR A 18 1.46 4.05 -8.95
N GLY A 19 1.54 4.62 -7.75
CA GLY A 19 0.36 4.77 -6.91
C GLY A 19 -0.53 5.92 -7.42
N VAL A 20 -1.75 6.00 -6.89
CA VAL A 20 -2.68 7.10 -7.20
C VAL A 20 -2.80 8.02 -6.00
N THR A 21 -2.71 9.32 -6.24
CA THR A 21 -2.86 10.34 -5.20
C THR A 21 -3.97 11.32 -5.54
N VAL A 22 -4.56 11.94 -4.52
CA VAL A 22 -5.33 13.18 -4.68
C VAL A 22 -4.58 14.29 -3.95
N VAL A 23 -4.22 15.31 -4.71
CA VAL A 23 -3.61 16.53 -4.19
C VAL A 23 -4.74 17.47 -3.78
N THR A 24 -4.73 17.95 -2.54
CA THR A 24 -5.77 18.81 -1.98
C THR A 24 -5.19 20.12 -1.46
N SER A 25 -5.98 21.18 -1.50
CA SER A 25 -5.66 22.48 -0.92
C SER A 25 -6.99 23.25 -0.75
N VAL A 26 -6.91 24.56 -0.55
CA VAL A 26 -8.06 25.46 -0.55
C VAL A 26 -7.91 26.54 -1.62
N ASP A 27 -9.03 27.02 -2.16
CA ASP A 27 -9.04 28.19 -3.02
C ASP A 27 -8.94 29.50 -2.20
N LYS A 28 -8.90 30.64 -2.90
CA LYS A 28 -8.88 31.98 -2.30
C LYS A 28 -10.08 32.32 -1.40
N HIS A 29 -11.13 31.50 -1.40
CA HIS A 29 -12.33 31.63 -0.57
C HIS A 29 -12.38 30.57 0.53
N ASN A 30 -11.27 29.89 0.81
CA ASN A 30 -11.16 28.77 1.75
C ASN A 30 -12.08 27.58 1.40
N LYS A 31 -12.45 27.41 0.13
CA LYS A 31 -13.18 26.22 -0.31
C LYS A 31 -12.21 25.10 -0.66
N PRO A 32 -12.53 23.85 -0.28
CA PRO A 32 -11.66 22.72 -0.57
C PRO A 32 -11.57 22.49 -2.08
N ILE A 33 -10.35 22.32 -2.57
CA ILE A 33 -10.06 21.98 -3.96
C ILE A 33 -9.12 20.79 -3.99
N GLY A 34 -9.18 20.01 -5.07
CA GLY A 34 -8.24 18.91 -5.24
C GLY A 34 -8.23 18.37 -6.66
N PHE A 35 -7.24 17.55 -6.98
CA PHE A 35 -7.15 16.85 -8.25
C PHE A 35 -6.42 15.52 -8.08
N THR A 36 -6.80 14.54 -8.90
CA THR A 36 -6.08 13.27 -8.97
C THR A 36 -4.75 13.45 -9.70
N ALA A 37 -3.68 12.91 -9.14
CA ALA A 37 -2.35 12.88 -9.73
C ALA A 37 -1.67 11.53 -9.49
N ASN A 38 -0.88 11.09 -10.45
CA ASN A 38 0.01 9.93 -10.32
C ASN A 38 1.47 10.30 -10.68
N SER A 39 1.78 11.60 -10.72
CA SER A 39 3.12 12.17 -10.96
C SER A 39 3.90 12.42 -9.66
N PHE A 40 3.43 11.86 -8.54
CA PHE A 40 4.02 12.00 -7.23
C PHE A 40 5.39 11.32 -7.13
N SER A 41 6.32 11.94 -6.38
CA SER A 41 7.58 11.31 -6.00
C SER A 41 8.10 11.84 -4.66
N SER A 42 8.71 10.97 -3.85
CA SER A 42 9.51 11.40 -2.70
C SER A 42 10.87 11.92 -3.18
N VAL A 43 11.35 13.01 -2.57
CA VAL A 43 12.54 13.74 -3.06
C VAL A 43 13.68 13.70 -2.07
N SER A 44 13.41 13.95 -0.79
CA SER A 44 14.44 14.04 0.25
C SER A 44 13.87 13.66 1.61
N LEU A 45 14.72 13.07 2.47
CA LEU A 45 14.38 12.78 3.87
C LEU A 45 14.83 13.90 4.83
N ASP A 46 15.94 14.59 4.54
CA ASP A 46 16.42 15.72 5.34
C ASP A 46 16.97 16.85 4.43
N PRO A 47 16.23 17.96 4.25
CA PRO A 47 14.87 18.19 4.75
C PRO A 47 13.86 17.26 4.06
N ALA A 48 12.72 16.96 4.73
CA ALA A 48 11.67 16.11 4.19
C ALA A 48 10.94 16.81 3.03
N LEU A 49 11.18 16.36 1.79
CA LEU A 49 10.63 16.94 0.57
C LEU A 49 9.94 15.88 -0.31
N LEU A 50 8.87 16.30 -0.96
CA LEU A 50 8.16 15.55 -1.99
C LEU A 50 7.81 16.46 -3.18
N LEU A 51 7.40 15.87 -4.30
CA LEU A 51 6.90 16.60 -5.46
C LEU A 51 5.64 15.99 -6.07
N VAL A 52 4.88 16.84 -6.77
CA VAL A 52 3.77 16.45 -7.65
C VAL A 52 3.63 17.46 -8.80
N SER A 53 3.19 17.00 -9.97
CA SER A 53 3.01 17.87 -11.14
C SER A 53 1.55 18.18 -11.40
N ILE A 54 1.24 19.45 -11.67
CA ILE A 54 -0.09 19.94 -12.07
C ILE A 54 -0.08 20.43 -13.52
N ASP A 55 -1.08 20.04 -14.31
CA ASP A 55 -1.25 20.50 -15.70
C ASP A 55 -1.54 22.01 -15.72
N LYS A 56 -0.84 22.77 -16.56
CA LYS A 56 -1.06 24.22 -16.68
C LYS A 56 -2.45 24.60 -17.21
N ARG A 57 -3.20 23.63 -17.75
CA ARG A 57 -4.61 23.80 -18.18
C ARG A 57 -5.61 23.52 -17.06
N SER A 58 -5.15 23.13 -15.87
CA SER A 58 -6.00 22.93 -14.70
C SER A 58 -6.65 24.24 -14.29
N ALA A 59 -7.95 24.21 -14.01
CA ALA A 59 -8.67 25.36 -13.45
C ALA A 59 -8.15 25.76 -12.07
N ASN A 60 -7.44 24.86 -11.38
CA ASN A 60 -6.89 25.07 -10.04
C ASN A 60 -5.40 25.47 -10.06
N LEU A 61 -4.79 25.69 -11.23
CA LEU A 61 -3.35 25.98 -11.34
C LEU A 61 -2.93 27.14 -10.43
N ASP A 62 -3.62 28.27 -10.52
CA ASP A 62 -3.27 29.47 -9.76
C ASP A 62 -3.43 29.24 -8.25
N ASN A 63 -4.49 28.53 -7.84
CA ASN A 63 -4.70 28.20 -6.42
C ASN A 63 -3.55 27.34 -5.87
N PHE A 64 -3.09 26.32 -6.61
CA PHE A 64 -2.01 25.43 -6.14
C PHE A 64 -0.61 26.03 -6.25
N THR A 65 -0.36 26.89 -7.24
CA THR A 65 0.97 27.52 -7.40
C THR A 65 1.18 28.71 -6.46
N GLN A 66 0.12 29.18 -5.81
CA GLN A 66 0.15 30.31 -4.87
C GLN A 66 -0.34 29.92 -3.47
N CYS A 67 -0.66 28.64 -3.22
CA CYS A 67 -1.09 28.21 -1.90
C CYS A 67 0.06 28.28 -0.89
N SER A 68 -0.28 28.43 0.38
CA SER A 68 0.68 28.24 1.48
C SER A 68 0.92 26.77 1.73
N HIS A 69 -0.15 25.96 1.69
CA HIS A 69 -0.11 24.53 1.99
C HIS A 69 -0.92 23.71 0.98
N PHE A 70 -0.55 22.45 0.83
CA PHE A 70 -1.31 21.43 0.13
C PHE A 70 -1.07 20.08 0.80
N ALA A 71 -2.00 19.15 0.63
CA ALA A 71 -1.80 17.78 1.07
C ALA A 71 -1.73 16.79 -0.10
N ILE A 72 -0.95 15.74 0.07
CA ILE A 72 -0.94 14.55 -0.80
C ILE A 72 -1.69 13.45 -0.06
N ASN A 73 -2.76 12.94 -0.65
CA ASN A 73 -3.51 11.79 -0.14
C ASN A 73 -3.22 10.59 -1.04
N ILE A 74 -2.43 9.61 -0.57
CA ILE A 74 -2.18 8.36 -1.29
C ILE A 74 -3.41 7.47 -1.11
N LEU A 75 -4.14 7.22 -2.19
CA LEU A 75 -5.40 6.51 -2.13
C LEU A 75 -5.19 5.01 -1.81
N SER A 76 -6.08 4.44 -0.99
CA SER A 76 -6.15 2.99 -0.80
C SER A 76 -6.81 2.30 -2.01
N GLU A 77 -6.63 0.99 -2.12
CA GLU A 77 -7.19 0.19 -3.21
C GLU A 77 -8.73 0.24 -3.31
N GLN A 78 -9.43 0.54 -2.21
CA GLN A 78 -10.88 0.71 -2.19
C GLN A 78 -11.31 2.08 -2.78
N GLN A 79 -10.40 3.03 -2.93
CA GLN A 79 -10.70 4.42 -3.31
C GLN A 79 -10.58 4.71 -4.81
N LYS A 80 -10.83 3.69 -5.66
CA LYS A 80 -10.89 3.87 -7.12
C LYS A 80 -11.91 4.95 -7.52
N GLU A 81 -13.06 5.00 -6.84
CA GLU A 81 -14.09 5.99 -7.17
C GLU A 81 -13.67 7.41 -6.77
N THR A 82 -13.01 7.58 -5.63
CA THR A 82 -12.38 8.85 -5.23
C THR A 82 -11.42 9.36 -6.31
N SER A 83 -10.55 8.49 -6.83
CA SER A 83 -9.66 8.84 -7.95
C SER A 83 -10.43 9.36 -9.17
N ASN A 84 -11.55 8.72 -9.52
CA ASN A 84 -12.37 9.13 -10.67
C ASN A 84 -13.04 10.49 -10.42
N ILE A 85 -13.61 10.71 -9.24
CA ILE A 85 -14.26 11.96 -8.84
C ILE A 85 -13.29 13.14 -9.00
N PHE A 86 -12.06 12.99 -8.51
CA PHE A 86 -11.05 14.04 -8.52
C PHE A 86 -10.32 14.21 -9.86
N ALA A 87 -10.47 13.27 -10.80
CA ALA A 87 -10.01 13.40 -12.18
C ALA A 87 -11.04 14.06 -13.11
N GLN A 88 -12.33 14.05 -12.74
CA GLN A 88 -13.44 14.56 -13.57
C GLN A 88 -13.87 15.98 -13.19
N ARG A 89 -14.50 16.71 -14.11
CA ARG A 89 -15.11 18.02 -13.83
C ARG A 89 -16.48 17.82 -13.18
N ILE A 90 -16.48 17.76 -11.84
CA ILE A 90 -17.67 17.68 -10.99
C ILE A 90 -17.67 18.94 -10.12
N ASP A 91 -18.84 19.56 -9.94
CA ASP A 91 -18.97 20.86 -9.26
C ASP A 91 -18.58 20.79 -7.78
N ASP A 92 -19.05 19.78 -7.03
CA ASP A 92 -18.70 19.57 -5.62
C ASP A 92 -18.18 18.15 -5.38
N ARG A 93 -16.87 17.97 -5.59
CA ARG A 93 -16.18 16.69 -5.40
C ARG A 93 -16.12 16.27 -3.94
N PHE A 94 -15.99 17.23 -3.03
CA PHE A 94 -15.81 16.99 -1.60
C PHE A 94 -17.11 16.61 -0.89
N ALA A 95 -18.28 16.88 -1.49
CA ALA A 95 -19.56 16.36 -1.02
C ALA A 95 -19.76 14.85 -1.27
N LEU A 96 -18.91 14.21 -2.07
CA LEU A 96 -19.05 12.81 -2.49
C LEU A 96 -18.13 11.85 -1.74
N ILE A 97 -17.31 12.34 -0.82
CA ILE A 97 -16.31 11.56 -0.10
C ILE A 97 -16.22 12.01 1.36
N ASP A 98 -15.70 11.14 2.21
CA ASP A 98 -15.36 11.48 3.59
C ASP A 98 -13.95 12.09 3.66
N TRP A 99 -13.83 13.19 4.40
CA TRP A 99 -12.59 13.93 4.57
C TRP A 99 -12.67 14.83 5.81
N ARG A 100 -11.50 15.26 6.27
CA ARG A 100 -11.34 16.15 7.44
C ARG A 100 -10.33 17.27 7.16
N TRP A 101 -10.33 18.29 7.98
CA TRP A 101 -9.30 19.33 7.94
C TRP A 101 -8.03 18.86 8.65
N SER A 102 -6.87 19.16 8.06
CA SER A 102 -5.58 19.16 8.76
C SER A 102 -5.43 20.41 9.64
N ASP A 103 -4.43 20.38 10.53
CA ASP A 103 -4.04 21.53 11.34
C ASP A 103 -3.57 22.73 10.48
N ALA A 104 -2.99 22.48 9.29
CA ALA A 104 -2.62 23.52 8.33
C ALA A 104 -3.81 24.06 7.50
N GLY A 105 -5.02 23.53 7.72
CA GLY A 105 -6.24 24.00 7.06
C GLY A 105 -6.42 23.50 5.62
N VAL A 106 -5.79 22.38 5.26
CA VAL A 106 -6.00 21.70 3.97
C VAL A 106 -6.77 20.38 4.13
N PRO A 107 -7.56 19.94 3.14
CA PRO A 107 -8.35 18.70 3.26
C PRO A 107 -7.48 17.44 3.28
N LEU A 108 -7.72 16.53 4.22
CA LEU A 108 -7.20 15.18 4.26
C LEU A 108 -8.33 14.20 3.99
N ILE A 109 -8.16 13.31 3.02
CA ILE A 109 -9.18 12.33 2.62
C ILE A 109 -9.12 11.13 3.57
N ASP A 110 -10.26 10.77 4.16
CA ASP A 110 -10.34 9.65 5.09
C ASP A 110 -10.09 8.32 4.37
N HIS A 111 -9.59 7.33 5.10
CA HIS A 111 -9.26 5.99 4.59
C HIS A 111 -8.16 5.93 3.50
N SER A 112 -7.46 7.04 3.26
CA SER A 112 -6.24 7.04 2.42
C SER A 112 -5.17 6.12 3.00
N SER A 113 -4.40 5.44 2.16
CA SER A 113 -3.27 4.59 2.57
C SER A 113 -2.18 5.36 3.31
N ALA A 114 -1.95 6.61 2.90
CA ALA A 114 -1.13 7.57 3.61
C ALA A 114 -1.54 8.99 3.24
N TRP A 115 -1.17 9.97 4.05
CA TRP A 115 -1.27 11.37 3.68
C TRP A 115 -0.05 12.16 4.15
N PHE A 116 0.22 13.28 3.48
CA PHE A 116 1.29 14.22 3.79
C PHE A 116 0.73 15.64 3.74
N ASP A 117 0.81 16.36 4.85
CA ASP A 117 0.51 17.79 4.93
C ASP A 117 1.80 18.58 4.69
N CYS A 118 1.77 19.50 3.71
CA CYS A 118 2.96 20.12 3.17
C CYS A 118 2.82 21.63 3.07
N ALA A 119 3.84 22.34 3.54
CA ALA A 119 4.08 23.71 3.14
C ALA A 119 4.65 23.75 1.72
N LEU A 120 4.14 24.64 0.86
CA LEU A 120 4.67 24.84 -0.48
C LEU A 120 6.11 25.37 -0.39
N HIS A 121 7.07 24.58 -0.86
CA HIS A 121 8.49 24.91 -0.80
C HIS A 121 8.96 25.65 -2.06
N GLN A 122 8.57 25.13 -3.24
CA GLN A 122 8.97 25.70 -4.52
C GLN A 122 8.00 25.29 -5.63
N VAL A 123 7.81 26.18 -6.61
CA VAL A 123 7.13 25.88 -7.88
C VAL A 123 8.17 25.92 -9.00
N VAL A 124 8.25 24.88 -9.80
CA VAL A 124 9.17 24.80 -10.95
C VAL A 124 8.38 24.74 -12.26
N ASP A 125 8.70 25.62 -13.20
CA ASP A 125 8.15 25.59 -14.55
C ASP A 125 8.70 24.37 -15.31
N ALA A 126 7.83 23.50 -15.81
CA ALA A 126 8.23 22.24 -16.43
C ALA A 126 7.37 21.91 -17.67
N GLY A 127 7.52 22.70 -18.73
CA GLY A 127 6.84 22.45 -20.00
C GLY A 127 5.35 22.74 -19.92
N ASP A 128 4.49 21.74 -20.15
CA ASP A 128 3.03 21.85 -20.04
C ASP A 128 2.50 21.63 -18.62
N HIS A 129 3.39 21.39 -17.66
CA HIS A 129 3.09 21.25 -16.24
C HIS A 129 3.89 22.24 -15.39
N ALA A 130 3.43 22.45 -14.16
CA ALA A 130 4.24 23.01 -13.08
C ALA A 130 4.51 21.91 -12.04
N ILE A 131 5.73 21.84 -11.52
CA ILE A 131 6.10 20.93 -10.43
C ILE A 131 5.94 21.69 -9.13
N LEU A 132 5.11 21.17 -8.23
CA LEU A 132 4.97 21.63 -6.87
C LEU A 132 5.92 20.80 -6.01
N ILE A 133 6.85 21.45 -5.33
CA ILE A 133 7.71 20.83 -4.33
C ILE A 133 7.15 21.23 -2.96
N GLY A 134 6.82 20.23 -2.14
CA GLY A 134 6.29 20.41 -0.79
C GLY A 134 7.32 20.01 0.25
N ARG A 135 7.41 20.79 1.33
CA ARG A 135 8.10 20.38 2.55
C ARG A 135 7.09 19.73 3.48
N VAL A 136 7.33 18.47 3.83
CA VAL A 136 6.44 17.70 4.70
C VAL A 136 6.52 18.26 6.12
N GLU A 137 5.37 18.61 6.69
CA GLU A 137 5.24 19.10 8.06
C GLU A 137 4.58 18.06 8.97
N GLN A 138 3.56 17.36 8.46
CA GLN A 138 2.90 16.23 9.12
C GLN A 138 2.62 15.12 8.12
N PHE A 139 2.54 13.88 8.58
CA PHE A 139 2.19 12.74 7.76
C PHE A 139 1.64 11.59 8.60
N GLU A 140 0.87 10.70 7.98
CA GLU A 140 0.39 9.47 8.59
C GLU A 140 0.37 8.38 7.52
N SER A 141 0.71 7.14 7.90
CA SER A 141 0.48 5.96 7.08
C SER A 141 -0.46 5.01 7.80
N ASN A 142 -1.56 4.69 7.12
CA ASN A 142 -2.59 3.77 7.59
C ASN A 142 -2.27 2.32 7.25
N ALA A 143 -1.13 2.02 6.61
CA ALA A 143 -0.72 0.66 6.26
C ALA A 143 -1.71 -0.15 5.38
N THR A 144 -2.74 0.49 4.81
CA THR A 144 -3.64 -0.15 3.84
C THR A 144 -2.98 -0.19 2.47
N ALA A 145 -3.28 -1.22 1.66
CA ALA A 145 -2.73 -1.33 0.31
C ALA A 145 -3.15 -0.13 -0.56
N GLY A 146 -2.18 0.48 -1.25
CA GLY A 146 -2.42 1.62 -2.13
C GLY A 146 -3.08 1.23 -3.45
N LEU A 147 -3.90 2.13 -4.00
CA LEU A 147 -4.41 2.02 -5.36
C LEU A 147 -3.28 2.22 -6.36
N GLY A 148 -3.10 1.24 -7.24
CA GLY A 148 -2.11 1.27 -8.29
C GLY A 148 -2.66 1.75 -9.63
N TYR A 149 -1.77 2.31 -10.46
CA TYR A 149 -2.05 2.70 -11.83
C TYR A 149 -0.92 2.29 -12.78
N TYR A 150 -1.27 1.58 -13.84
CA TYR A 150 -0.34 1.06 -14.85
C TYR A 150 -1.01 1.05 -16.23
N ARG A 151 -0.33 1.60 -17.25
CA ARG A 151 -0.79 1.65 -18.65
C ARG A 151 -2.26 2.07 -18.83
N GLY A 152 -2.67 3.09 -18.08
CA GLY A 152 -4.03 3.63 -18.19
C GLY A 152 -5.11 2.88 -17.40
N ALA A 153 -4.74 1.82 -16.68
CA ALA A 153 -5.64 1.00 -15.89
C ALA A 153 -5.27 1.05 -14.41
N TYR A 154 -6.30 0.99 -13.55
CA TYR A 154 -6.09 0.73 -12.13
C TYR A 154 -5.70 -0.72 -11.91
N PHE A 155 -4.84 -0.97 -10.94
CA PHE A 155 -4.61 -2.30 -10.39
C PHE A 155 -4.64 -2.19 -8.87
N THR A 156 -5.10 -3.24 -8.21
CA THR A 156 -5.00 -3.34 -6.76
C THR A 156 -4.22 -4.59 -6.40
N PRO A 157 -3.39 -4.56 -5.35
CA PRO A 157 -2.70 -5.75 -4.90
C PRO A 157 -3.66 -6.88 -4.49
N TYR A 158 -4.87 -6.53 -4.04
CA TYR A 158 -5.89 -7.49 -3.61
C TYR A 158 -6.69 -8.14 -4.74
N GLN A 159 -6.79 -7.55 -5.94
CA GLN A 159 -7.73 -7.99 -7.00
C GLN A 159 -7.46 -9.36 -7.64
N ASN A 160 -6.50 -10.15 -7.15
CA ASN A 160 -6.25 -11.50 -7.66
C ASN A 160 -6.28 -12.60 -6.60
N THR A 161 -6.59 -12.36 -5.33
CA THR A 161 -6.58 -13.44 -4.32
C THR A 161 -7.63 -14.51 -4.58
N GLU A 162 -8.84 -14.12 -4.97
CA GLU A 162 -9.93 -15.07 -5.24
C GLU A 162 -9.71 -15.89 -6.51
N SER A 163 -9.10 -15.30 -7.55
CA SER A 163 -8.75 -16.02 -8.79
C SER A 163 -7.55 -16.96 -8.63
N LEU A 164 -6.83 -16.85 -7.51
CA LEU A 164 -5.70 -17.72 -7.15
C LEU A 164 -6.11 -18.90 -6.28
N ILE A 165 -7.37 -18.96 -5.83
CA ILE A 165 -7.90 -20.10 -5.07
C ILE A 165 -8.16 -21.25 -6.03
N THR A 166 -7.33 -22.29 -5.94
CA THR A 166 -7.46 -23.51 -6.77
C THR A 166 -7.77 -24.76 -5.95
N SER A 167 -7.73 -24.67 -4.61
CA SER A 167 -7.98 -25.78 -3.69
C SER A 167 -9.28 -25.59 -2.90
N PRO A 168 -10.01 -26.68 -2.57
CA PRO A 168 -11.21 -26.62 -1.73
C PRO A 168 -10.94 -26.19 -0.28
N THR A 169 -9.68 -26.26 0.18
CA THR A 169 -9.29 -25.84 1.53
C THR A 169 -8.17 -24.81 1.46
N VAL A 170 -8.47 -23.57 1.84
CA VAL A 170 -7.53 -22.45 1.84
C VAL A 170 -7.20 -22.04 3.26
N VAL A 171 -5.91 -21.87 3.54
CA VAL A 171 -5.37 -21.31 4.78
C VAL A 171 -4.75 -19.97 4.47
N VAL A 172 -5.20 -18.93 5.15
CA VAL A 172 -4.63 -17.60 5.04
C VAL A 172 -3.71 -17.36 6.22
N SER A 173 -2.52 -16.81 5.96
CA SER A 173 -1.52 -16.50 6.98
C SER A 173 -1.13 -15.03 6.91
N ALA A 174 -0.94 -14.38 8.06
CA ALA A 174 -0.44 -13.02 8.15
C ALA A 174 1.04 -13.00 8.51
N LEU A 175 1.86 -12.47 7.61
CA LEU A 175 3.24 -12.09 7.87
C LEU A 175 3.24 -10.62 8.32
N ILE A 176 3.23 -10.42 9.63
CA ILE A 176 3.23 -9.08 10.24
C ILE A 176 4.67 -8.75 10.62
N GLU A 177 5.23 -7.70 10.04
CA GLU A 177 6.57 -7.19 10.36
C GLU A 177 6.52 -5.77 10.87
N PHE A 178 7.32 -5.49 11.88
CA PHE A 178 7.51 -4.17 12.46
C PHE A 178 8.86 -4.09 13.17
N ASP A 179 9.61 -3.02 12.90
CA ASP A 179 10.91 -2.72 13.49
C ASP A 179 11.91 -3.91 13.44
N GLY A 180 11.95 -4.63 12.31
CA GLY A 180 12.86 -5.77 12.15
C GLY A 180 12.47 -6.96 13.04
N GLN A 181 11.20 -7.06 13.41
CA GLN A 181 10.62 -8.21 14.10
C GLN A 181 9.38 -8.70 13.36
N ALA A 182 9.14 -10.02 13.38
CA ALA A 182 7.91 -10.59 12.85
C ALA A 182 7.18 -11.44 13.91
N VAL A 183 5.86 -11.49 13.80
CA VAL A 183 5.01 -12.30 14.69
C VAL A 183 5.08 -13.77 14.28
N MET A 184 5.37 -14.65 15.24
CA MET A 184 5.30 -16.10 15.07
C MET A 184 4.47 -16.74 16.18
N VAL A 185 3.77 -17.83 15.85
CA VAL A 185 2.93 -18.58 16.80
C VAL A 185 3.56 -19.95 17.08
N LYS A 186 3.85 -20.23 18.35
CA LYS A 186 4.34 -21.53 18.79
C LYS A 186 3.23 -22.58 18.68
N GLN A 187 3.53 -23.67 17.99
CA GLN A 187 2.62 -24.78 17.74
C GLN A 187 2.70 -25.81 18.87
N ALA A 188 1.63 -26.59 19.04
CA ALA A 188 1.56 -27.63 20.08
C ALA A 188 2.65 -28.70 19.94
N ASP A 189 3.19 -28.85 18.74
CA ASP A 189 4.21 -29.83 18.38
C ASP A 189 5.66 -29.33 18.55
N GLY A 190 5.82 -28.15 19.19
CA GLY A 190 7.10 -27.51 19.48
C GLY A 190 7.69 -26.69 18.33
N GLY A 191 7.06 -26.69 17.15
CA GLY A 191 7.47 -25.85 16.02
C GLY A 191 6.88 -24.43 16.10
N TYR A 192 7.21 -23.61 15.10
CA TYR A 192 6.62 -22.29 14.91
C TYR A 192 6.00 -22.15 13.52
N ALA A 193 4.97 -21.33 13.41
CA ALA A 193 4.32 -20.95 12.16
C ALA A 193 3.92 -19.47 12.19
N LEU A 194 3.50 -18.94 11.05
CA LEU A 194 2.83 -17.63 11.02
C LEU A 194 1.46 -17.74 11.72
N PRO A 195 0.91 -16.61 12.21
CA PRO A 195 -0.51 -16.52 12.50
C PRO A 195 -1.33 -16.90 11.26
N SER A 196 -2.16 -17.94 11.36
CA SER A 196 -2.92 -18.48 10.24
C SER A 196 -4.32 -18.91 10.63
N CYS A 197 -5.26 -18.82 9.69
CA CYS A 197 -6.63 -19.32 9.84
C CYS A 197 -7.12 -19.97 8.54
N GLU A 198 -7.91 -21.03 8.66
CA GLU A 198 -8.58 -21.64 7.52
C GLU A 198 -9.78 -20.79 7.11
N VAL A 199 -9.94 -20.52 5.81
CA VAL A 199 -10.97 -19.62 5.29
C VAL A 199 -12.38 -20.19 5.55
N GLY A 200 -12.61 -21.45 5.18
CA GLY A 200 -13.92 -22.10 5.32
C GLY A 200 -14.97 -21.45 4.43
N GLU A 201 -16.13 -21.10 5.00
CA GLU A 201 -17.25 -20.44 4.29
C GLU A 201 -17.10 -18.91 4.18
N ARG A 202 -16.03 -18.33 4.76
CA ARG A 202 -15.78 -16.89 4.77
C ARG A 202 -15.05 -16.42 3.52
N SER A 203 -15.00 -15.12 3.31
CA SER A 203 -14.03 -14.51 2.39
C SER A 203 -12.62 -14.45 2.99
N VAL A 204 -11.62 -14.25 2.14
CA VAL A 204 -10.22 -14.04 2.56
C VAL A 204 -10.10 -12.78 3.42
N SER A 205 -10.80 -11.70 3.07
CA SER A 205 -10.81 -10.44 3.84
C SER A 205 -11.34 -10.66 5.25
N GLU A 206 -12.53 -11.26 5.39
CA GLU A 206 -13.13 -11.55 6.70
C GLU A 206 -12.22 -12.45 7.55
N THR A 207 -11.50 -13.38 6.91
CA THR A 207 -10.56 -14.27 7.60
C THR A 207 -9.35 -13.51 8.14
N LEU A 208 -8.81 -12.55 7.38
CA LEU A 208 -7.71 -11.68 7.82
C LEU A 208 -8.16 -10.75 8.94
N ASP A 209 -9.34 -10.13 8.82
CA ASP A 209 -9.89 -9.25 9.86
C ASP A 209 -10.06 -10.00 11.18
N LEU A 210 -10.57 -11.24 11.13
CA LEU A 210 -10.67 -12.10 12.32
C LEU A 210 -9.30 -12.42 12.93
N LEU A 211 -8.29 -12.67 12.10
CA LEU A 211 -6.94 -12.96 12.56
C LEU A 211 -6.31 -11.74 13.27
N MET A 212 -6.48 -10.54 12.71
CA MET A 212 -5.98 -9.29 13.31
C MET A 212 -6.65 -9.01 14.65
N ASN A 213 -7.98 -9.22 14.72
CA ASN A 213 -8.73 -9.11 15.96
C ASN A 213 -8.29 -10.12 17.02
N GLN A 214 -7.96 -11.37 16.64
CA GLN A 214 -7.45 -12.38 17.58
C GLN A 214 -6.04 -12.05 18.10
N LEU A 215 -5.22 -11.39 17.29
CA LEU A 215 -3.90 -10.93 17.68
C LEU A 215 -3.95 -9.67 18.56
N GLU A 216 -5.07 -8.94 18.54
CA GLU A 216 -5.24 -7.58 19.06
C GLU A 216 -4.19 -6.61 18.47
N ILE A 217 -3.88 -6.79 17.19
CA ILE A 217 -2.95 -5.94 16.43
C ILE A 217 -3.76 -5.17 15.38
N GLY A 218 -3.58 -3.85 15.33
CA GLY A 218 -4.15 -2.98 14.28
C GLY A 218 -3.42 -3.06 12.94
N ALA A 219 -2.98 -4.24 12.52
CA ALA A 219 -2.25 -4.42 11.26
C ALA A 219 -3.24 -4.54 10.10
N ASN A 220 -2.90 -3.93 8.97
CA ASN A 220 -3.71 -3.99 7.77
C ASN A 220 -3.11 -5.00 6.78
N PRO A 221 -3.94 -5.89 6.20
CA PRO A 221 -3.47 -6.79 5.16
C PRO A 221 -3.04 -5.99 3.93
N GLY A 222 -1.80 -6.17 3.52
CA GLY A 222 -1.24 -5.59 2.31
C GLY A 222 -1.45 -6.51 1.12
N PHE A 223 -0.36 -6.94 0.49
CA PHE A 223 -0.40 -7.78 -0.71
C PHE A 223 -0.07 -9.25 -0.40
N VAL A 224 -0.44 -10.15 -1.31
CA VAL A 224 -0.05 -11.55 -1.24
C VAL A 224 1.45 -11.68 -1.44
N TYR A 225 2.15 -12.09 -0.40
CA TYR A 225 3.59 -12.32 -0.43
C TYR A 225 3.94 -13.68 -1.05
N SER A 226 3.16 -14.71 -0.71
CA SER A 226 3.42 -16.08 -1.19
C SER A 226 2.14 -16.89 -1.30
N ILE A 227 2.04 -17.71 -2.34
CA ILE A 227 1.04 -18.78 -2.44
C ILE A 227 1.78 -20.09 -2.63
N TYR A 228 1.38 -21.10 -1.85
CA TYR A 228 1.88 -22.46 -2.03
C TYR A 228 0.85 -23.53 -1.70
N ASP A 229 0.96 -24.66 -2.36
CA ASP A 229 0.10 -25.82 -2.09
C ASP A 229 0.81 -26.78 -1.13
N ASP A 230 0.19 -27.07 0.01
CA ASP A 230 0.55 -28.20 0.86
C ASP A 230 -0.12 -29.46 0.30
N ARG A 231 0.61 -30.18 -0.55
CA ARG A 231 0.12 -31.38 -1.23
C ARG A 231 -0.16 -32.53 -0.27
N LEU A 232 0.52 -32.59 0.87
CA LEU A 232 0.37 -33.65 1.86
C LEU A 232 -0.95 -33.49 2.64
N ARG A 233 -1.31 -32.25 2.96
CA ARG A 233 -2.54 -31.93 3.71
C ARG A 233 -3.70 -31.48 2.83
N HIS A 234 -3.50 -31.43 1.51
CA HIS A 234 -4.47 -30.94 0.52
C HIS A 234 -4.97 -29.52 0.83
N LYS A 235 -4.08 -28.64 1.29
CA LYS A 235 -4.40 -27.25 1.61
C LYS A 235 -3.64 -26.30 0.69
N GLN A 236 -4.26 -25.19 0.33
CA GLN A 236 -3.56 -24.08 -0.30
C GLN A 236 -3.30 -22.99 0.73
N HIS A 237 -2.07 -22.53 0.82
CA HIS A 237 -1.63 -21.50 1.74
C HIS A 237 -1.45 -20.18 0.99
N ILE A 238 -2.11 -19.12 1.47
CA ILE A 238 -1.97 -17.75 0.96
C ILE A 238 -1.41 -16.91 2.11
N VAL A 239 -0.19 -16.40 1.93
CA VAL A 239 0.52 -15.57 2.92
C VAL A 239 0.41 -14.12 2.50
N PHE A 240 -0.15 -13.28 3.36
CA PHE A 240 -0.22 -11.84 3.18
C PHE A 240 0.90 -11.16 3.94
N LEU A 241 1.57 -10.20 3.31
CA LEU A 241 2.39 -9.24 4.03
C LEU A 241 1.47 -8.20 4.65
N CYS A 242 1.50 -8.07 5.97
CA CYS A 242 0.66 -7.18 6.74
C CYS A 242 1.53 -6.08 7.36
N ALA A 243 1.07 -4.83 7.25
CA ALA A 243 1.81 -3.68 7.74
C ALA A 243 1.08 -3.06 8.94
N LEU A 244 1.86 -2.51 9.87
CA LEU A 244 1.36 -1.77 11.03
C LEU A 244 1.32 -0.26 10.73
N PRO A 245 0.27 0.47 11.12
CA PRO A 245 0.24 1.93 11.03
C PRO A 245 1.39 2.57 11.81
N THR A 246 1.87 3.72 11.37
CA THR A 246 3.04 4.39 11.96
C THR A 246 2.85 4.77 13.44
N GLU A 247 1.61 5.04 13.87
CA GLU A 247 1.29 5.36 15.27
C GLU A 247 1.04 4.12 16.15
N SER A 248 1.03 2.91 15.58
CA SER A 248 0.79 1.68 16.33
C SER A 248 2.06 1.24 17.09
N GLY A 249 2.33 1.90 18.22
CA GLY A 249 3.46 1.59 19.10
C GLY A 249 3.27 0.38 20.04
N SER A 250 2.14 -0.33 19.96
CA SER A 250 1.89 -1.48 20.85
C SER A 250 2.34 -2.79 20.18
N MET A 251 3.43 -3.36 20.67
CA MET A 251 3.87 -4.72 20.35
C MET A 251 3.18 -5.79 21.22
N THR A 252 2.11 -5.43 21.94
CA THR A 252 1.42 -6.37 22.83
C THR A 252 0.55 -7.32 22.01
N LEU A 253 0.72 -8.63 22.21
CA LEU A 253 -0.04 -9.68 21.54
C LEU A 253 -1.01 -10.32 22.53
N ALA A 254 -2.28 -10.48 22.15
CA ALA A 254 -3.28 -11.17 22.97
C ALA A 254 -3.39 -12.67 22.67
N MET A 255 -3.02 -13.08 21.45
CA MET A 255 -3.08 -14.48 21.04
C MET A 255 -2.10 -15.31 21.86
N ARG A 256 -2.62 -16.38 22.50
CA ARG A 256 -1.79 -17.32 23.26
C ARG A 256 -0.72 -17.91 22.35
N HIS A 257 0.53 -17.91 22.82
CA HIS A 257 1.69 -18.44 22.14
C HIS A 257 2.16 -17.67 20.89
N ALA A 258 1.60 -16.48 20.63
CA ALA A 258 2.15 -15.54 19.66
C ALA A 258 3.22 -14.67 20.31
N GLU A 259 4.37 -14.54 19.66
CA GLU A 259 5.52 -13.76 20.15
C GLU A 259 6.19 -13.03 18.98
N TRP A 260 6.79 -11.86 19.26
CA TRP A 260 7.62 -11.13 18.31
C TRP A 260 9.04 -11.71 18.29
N PHE A 261 9.54 -11.99 17.10
CA PHE A 261 10.90 -12.50 16.91
C PHE A 261 11.68 -11.61 15.96
N LYS A 262 12.91 -11.27 16.34
CA LYS A 262 13.83 -10.55 15.47
C LYS A 262 14.12 -11.34 14.19
N LEU A 263 14.18 -10.66 13.05
CA LEU A 263 14.35 -11.28 11.73
C LEU A 263 15.61 -12.15 11.65
N ASP A 264 16.70 -11.76 12.32
CA ASP A 264 17.96 -12.51 12.39
C ASP A 264 17.82 -13.89 13.08
N ARG A 265 16.84 -14.05 13.96
CA ARG A 265 16.53 -15.32 14.65
C ARG A 265 15.51 -16.18 13.91
N LEU A 266 14.76 -15.61 12.97
CA LEU A 266 13.74 -16.36 12.21
C LEU A 266 14.36 -17.45 11.32
N ALA A 267 15.54 -17.20 10.75
CA ALA A 267 16.22 -18.18 9.90
C ALA A 267 16.61 -19.47 10.63
N ALA A 268 16.83 -19.39 11.95
CA ALA A 268 17.20 -20.52 12.80
C ALA A 268 16.01 -21.13 13.56
N MET A 269 14.79 -20.63 13.32
CA MET A 269 13.60 -21.05 14.05
C MET A 269 13.12 -22.44 13.57
N PRO A 270 12.63 -23.33 14.46
CA PRO A 270 12.13 -24.63 14.06
C PRO A 270 10.75 -24.52 13.41
N ILE A 271 10.73 -24.12 12.13
CA ILE A 271 9.55 -24.12 11.26
C ILE A 271 9.49 -25.49 10.57
N LYS A 272 8.46 -26.28 10.86
CA LYS A 272 8.33 -27.65 10.32
C LYS A 272 7.81 -27.69 8.89
N ASP A 273 7.02 -26.70 8.49
CA ASP A 273 6.59 -26.54 7.10
C ASP A 273 7.78 -26.03 6.28
N THR A 274 8.30 -26.88 5.39
CA THR A 274 9.48 -26.58 4.58
C THR A 274 9.24 -25.46 3.57
N ALA A 275 8.01 -25.33 3.05
CA ALA A 275 7.64 -24.25 2.14
C ALA A 275 7.60 -22.92 2.92
N LEU A 276 7.00 -22.93 4.12
CA LEU A 276 6.99 -21.78 5.01
C LEU A 276 8.41 -21.37 5.44
N GLN A 277 9.27 -22.34 5.79
CA GLN A 277 10.65 -22.08 6.16
C GLN A 277 11.45 -21.45 5.01
N SER A 278 11.28 -21.96 3.79
CA SER A 278 11.90 -21.40 2.59
C SER A 278 11.41 -19.95 2.33
N MET A 279 10.11 -19.71 2.47
CA MET A 279 9.48 -18.41 2.34
C MET A 279 10.02 -17.41 3.39
N MET A 280 10.11 -17.80 4.66
CA MET A 280 10.65 -16.95 5.74
C MET A 280 12.14 -16.62 5.51
N ASN A 281 12.94 -17.60 5.08
CA ASN A 281 14.34 -17.35 4.72
C ASN A 281 14.48 -16.36 3.56
N ARG A 282 13.55 -16.38 2.59
CA ARG A 282 13.50 -15.37 1.53
C ARG A 282 13.10 -14.01 2.09
N PHE A 283 12.08 -13.95 2.93
CA PHE A 283 11.61 -12.70 3.54
C PHE A 283 12.72 -11.98 4.31
N VAL A 284 13.50 -12.71 5.11
CA VAL A 284 14.65 -12.14 5.85
C VAL A 284 15.70 -11.55 4.89
N ARG A 285 15.95 -12.19 3.75
CA ARG A 285 16.89 -11.66 2.74
C ARG A 285 16.33 -10.42 2.01
N GLU A 286 15.03 -10.43 1.70
CA GLU A 286 14.35 -9.33 0.99
C GLU A 286 14.20 -8.08 1.86
N ASN A 287 13.87 -8.25 3.14
CA ASN A 287 13.76 -7.15 4.11
C ASN A 287 15.11 -6.42 4.28
N ALA A 288 16.23 -7.16 4.32
CA ALA A 288 17.57 -6.57 4.38
C ALA A 288 17.94 -5.66 3.19
N VAL A 289 17.22 -5.78 2.07
CA VAL A 289 17.42 -5.01 0.82
C VAL A 289 16.29 -3.99 0.58
N GLY A 290 15.20 -4.05 1.35
CA GLY A 290 14.04 -3.17 1.22
C GLY A 290 13.18 -3.44 -0.01
N ASN A 291 13.19 -4.65 -0.57
CA ASN A 291 12.50 -4.97 -1.82
C ASN A 291 11.77 -6.33 -1.72
N TYR A 292 10.45 -6.32 -1.75
CA TYR A 292 9.61 -7.52 -1.57
C TYR A 292 9.15 -8.09 -2.93
N SER A 293 9.30 -9.40 -3.15
CA SER A 293 8.86 -10.09 -4.37
C SER A 293 7.73 -11.09 -4.09
N ILE A 294 6.74 -11.16 -5.00
CA ILE A 294 5.64 -12.14 -4.92
C ILE A 294 6.11 -13.49 -5.46
N TYR A 295 5.91 -14.56 -4.70
CA TYR A 295 6.26 -15.92 -5.09
C TYR A 295 5.04 -16.81 -5.29
N TYR A 296 5.09 -17.59 -6.37
CA TYR A 296 4.08 -18.57 -6.72
C TYR A 296 4.74 -19.93 -6.92
N GLY A 297 4.44 -20.94 -6.10
CA GLY A 297 5.07 -22.27 -6.23
C GLY A 297 4.66 -23.27 -5.16
N ASP A 298 5.18 -24.49 -5.23
CA ASP A 298 4.98 -25.58 -4.27
C ASP A 298 6.27 -25.89 -3.47
N GLU A 299 6.27 -26.98 -2.69
CA GLU A 299 7.40 -27.44 -1.88
C GLU A 299 8.69 -27.80 -2.66
N ASN A 300 8.61 -27.92 -4.00
CA ASN A 300 9.69 -28.39 -4.87
C ASN A 300 9.98 -27.47 -6.08
N GLN A 301 9.03 -26.63 -6.51
CA GLN A 301 9.14 -25.74 -7.67
C GLN A 301 8.33 -24.46 -7.46
N GLY A 302 8.91 -23.30 -7.80
CA GLY A 302 8.14 -22.06 -7.90
C GLY A 302 8.71 -21.07 -8.89
N ALA A 303 7.84 -20.23 -9.41
CA ALA A 303 8.17 -19.10 -10.26
C ALA A 303 8.12 -17.82 -9.42
N ILE A 304 9.22 -17.07 -9.42
CA ILE A 304 9.21 -15.68 -8.99
C ILE A 304 8.60 -14.90 -10.16
N LYS A 305 7.37 -14.41 -9.99
CA LYS A 305 6.81 -13.42 -10.92
C LYS A 305 7.24 -12.04 -10.43
N GLN A 306 8.28 -11.51 -11.05
CA GLN A 306 8.57 -10.09 -10.95
C GLN A 306 7.46 -9.34 -11.68
N PHE A 307 6.71 -8.48 -10.97
CA PHE A 307 5.83 -7.50 -11.60
C PHE A 307 6.65 -6.30 -12.10
N ALA A 308 7.68 -6.57 -12.91
CA ALA A 308 8.41 -5.59 -13.69
C ALA A 308 9.32 -6.33 -14.67
N SER A 309 8.98 -6.24 -15.95
CA SER A 309 9.92 -6.34 -17.07
C SER A 309 9.93 -4.97 -17.75
#